data_AF-A0A562IXF4-F1
#
_entry.id   AF-A0A562IXF4-F1
#
_cell.length_a   1.000
_cell.length_b   1.000
_cell.length_c   1.000
_cell.angle_alpha   90.00
_cell.angle_beta   90.00
_cell.angle_gamma   90.00
#
_symmetry.space_group_name_H-M   'P 1'
#
loop_
_entity.id
_entity.type
_entity.pdbx_description
1 polymer ?
#
loop_
_entity_poly.entity_id
_entity_poly.type
_entity_poly.pdbx_seq_one_letter_code
_entity_poly.pdbx_strand_id
1 'polypeptide(L)'
;MTVVIGTSGWQYRDWRGRFYPPTLAQRLWLEHHAEHFATVESNNAFYRLPERQTFERWRERTPPDYRWAVKASRFLTHLKRLREPAEPVARLMDRVAGLGDRLDAVLLQLPPTLRCDVDLLNECLGQFPAGTRVAVEPRHESWWTDEVRGLLERYGAALCWADRAEQPITPLWRTAEWGYLRLHTGRDGWDYRPETLHAWAQRLGETYGADDVLVYFNNDPGGAATRDAVTFAGAVRAAGARTRGCRRRTRPAARPGRPRRRRGRPRSRVRGRRGPRRRPRRADRRPAPARPSRPGCRPAASRCSRPARRARTR
;
A
#
# COMPACT_ATOMS: atom_id res chain seq x y z
N MET A 1 -22.57 4.17 -3.49
CA MET A 1 -21.14 4.07 -3.12
C MET A 1 -20.41 3.17 -4.10
N THR A 2 -19.25 3.61 -4.59
CA THR A 2 -18.23 2.69 -5.12
C THR A 2 -16.99 2.75 -4.26
N VAL A 3 -16.60 1.64 -3.66
CA VAL A 3 -15.35 1.55 -2.91
C VAL A 3 -14.27 0.99 -3.82
N VAL A 4 -13.22 1.79 -4.08
CA VAL A 4 -12.07 1.39 -4.89
C VAL A 4 -10.97 0.94 -3.96
N ILE A 5 -10.66 -0.35 -3.99
CA ILE A 5 -9.81 -0.99 -2.98
C ILE A 5 -8.47 -1.38 -3.59
N GLY A 6 -7.40 -1.01 -2.89
CA GLY A 6 -6.03 -1.32 -3.26
C GLY A 6 -5.09 -1.42 -2.07
N THR A 7 -3.80 -1.44 -2.38
CA THR A 7 -2.72 -1.49 -1.39
C THR A 7 -1.83 -0.25 -1.50
N SER A 8 -1.11 0.07 -0.43
CA SER A 8 -0.13 1.15 -0.37
C SER A 8 1.22 0.73 -0.96
N GLY A 9 1.20 0.35 -2.24
CA GLY A 9 2.34 -0.16 -2.98
C GLY A 9 2.11 -1.58 -3.48
N TRP A 10 3.02 -2.07 -4.33
CA TRP A 10 2.92 -3.41 -4.91
C TRP A 10 4.27 -4.16 -4.94
N GLN A 11 5.39 -3.52 -4.58
CA GLN A 11 6.72 -4.10 -4.80
C GLN A 11 7.34 -4.70 -3.53
N TYR A 12 6.67 -5.68 -2.93
CA TYR A 12 7.11 -6.31 -1.68
C TYR A 12 7.62 -7.73 -1.89
N ARG A 13 8.86 -8.01 -1.45
CA ARG A 13 9.53 -9.30 -1.69
C ARG A 13 8.89 -10.47 -0.95
N ASP A 14 8.44 -10.22 0.26
CA ASP A 14 7.75 -11.17 1.14
C ASP A 14 6.36 -11.57 0.63
N TRP A 15 5.78 -10.84 -0.34
CA TRP A 15 4.55 -11.23 -1.02
C TRP A 15 4.75 -12.39 -2.00
N ARG A 16 6.00 -12.73 -2.35
CA ARG A 16 6.29 -13.89 -3.19
C ARG A 16 5.94 -15.19 -2.49
N GLY A 17 5.21 -16.06 -3.20
CA GLY A 17 4.64 -17.30 -2.66
C GLY A 17 3.40 -17.10 -1.80
N ARG A 18 2.94 -15.86 -1.61
CA ARG A 18 1.73 -15.52 -0.84
C ARG A 18 0.67 -14.88 -1.73
N PHE A 19 1.08 -13.81 -2.40
CA PHE A 19 0.29 -13.10 -3.40
C PHE A 19 0.90 -13.30 -4.80
N TYR A 20 2.19 -13.00 -4.97
CA TYR A 20 2.88 -13.24 -6.23
C TYR A 20 3.25 -14.72 -6.40
N PRO A 21 3.04 -15.34 -7.57
CA PRO A 21 3.53 -16.68 -7.85
C PRO A 21 5.06 -16.77 -7.61
N PRO A 22 5.59 -17.87 -7.04
CA PRO A 22 7.00 -17.99 -6.68
C PRO A 22 7.98 -17.70 -7.83
N THR A 23 7.59 -18.07 -9.05
CA THR A 23 8.39 -17.94 -10.28
C THR A 23 8.10 -16.67 -11.07
N LEU A 24 7.18 -15.81 -10.62
CA LEU A 24 6.83 -14.59 -11.33
C LEU A 24 8.00 -13.59 -11.29
N ALA A 25 8.44 -13.15 -12.47
CA ALA A 25 9.47 -12.12 -12.59
C ALA A 25 8.98 -10.82 -11.96
N GLN A 26 9.84 -10.13 -11.18
CA GLN A 26 9.46 -8.90 -10.47
C GLN A 26 8.93 -7.81 -11.40
N ARG A 27 9.48 -7.73 -12.62
CA ARG A 27 9.02 -6.79 -13.63
C ARG A 27 7.56 -6.97 -14.03
N LEU A 28 6.92 -8.11 -13.74
CA LEU A 28 5.52 -8.41 -14.05
C LEU A 28 4.58 -8.25 -12.83
N TRP A 29 5.08 -7.76 -11.70
CA TRP A 29 4.29 -7.65 -10.48
C TRP A 29 3.20 -6.57 -10.57
N LEU A 30 3.41 -5.52 -11.37
CA LEU A 30 2.40 -4.49 -11.56
C LEU A 30 1.17 -5.06 -12.29
N GLU A 31 1.41 -5.78 -13.38
CA GLU A 31 0.36 -6.44 -14.16
C GLU A 31 -0.40 -7.44 -13.29
N HIS A 32 0.33 -8.26 -12.54
CA HIS A 32 -0.30 -9.20 -11.60
C HIS A 32 -1.12 -8.51 -10.50
N HIS A 33 -0.63 -7.38 -9.98
CA HIS A 33 -1.38 -6.58 -9.02
C HIS A 33 -2.67 -6.03 -9.63
N ALA A 34 -2.58 -5.49 -10.85
CA ALA A 34 -3.71 -4.93 -11.59
C ALA A 34 -4.75 -5.96 -12.05
N GLU A 35 -4.38 -7.25 -12.11
CA GLU A 35 -5.35 -8.35 -12.29
C GLU A 35 -6.25 -8.55 -11.05
N HIS A 36 -5.77 -8.17 -9.87
CA HIS A 36 -6.44 -8.45 -8.58
C HIS A 36 -7.07 -7.20 -7.96
N PHE A 37 -6.44 -6.03 -8.08
CA PHE A 37 -6.89 -4.77 -7.48
C PHE A 37 -7.18 -3.71 -8.54
N ALA A 38 -8.07 -2.76 -8.24
CA ALA A 38 -8.42 -1.69 -9.19
C ALA A 38 -7.62 -0.41 -8.98
N THR A 39 -6.86 -0.33 -7.89
CA THR A 39 -6.04 0.84 -7.58
C THR A 39 -4.79 0.47 -6.80
N VAL A 40 -3.79 1.34 -6.84
CA VAL A 40 -2.63 1.31 -5.95
C VAL A 40 -2.24 2.71 -5.52
N GLU A 41 -1.86 2.85 -4.25
CA GLU A 41 -1.23 4.08 -3.75
C GLU A 41 0.29 3.95 -3.93
N SER A 42 0.83 4.71 -4.88
CA SER A 42 2.26 4.72 -5.18
C SER A 42 3.02 5.53 -4.13
N ASN A 43 3.77 4.81 -3.30
CA ASN A 43 4.66 5.39 -2.29
C ASN A 43 6.06 5.70 -2.84
N ASN A 44 6.40 5.30 -4.07
CA ASN A 44 7.73 5.54 -4.65
C ASN A 44 8.07 7.03 -4.69
N ALA A 45 7.11 7.85 -5.09
CA ALA A 45 7.26 9.31 -5.19
C ALA A 45 7.57 9.99 -3.85
N PHE A 46 7.28 9.34 -2.72
CA PHE A 46 7.64 9.83 -1.41
C PHE A 46 9.17 9.90 -1.22
N TYR A 47 9.90 8.84 -1.59
CA TYR A 47 11.35 8.76 -1.40
C TYR A 47 12.13 9.34 -2.57
N ARG A 48 11.68 9.03 -3.79
CA ARG A 48 12.27 9.51 -5.03
C ARG A 48 11.16 9.67 -6.05
N LEU A 49 10.87 10.91 -6.43
CA LEU A 49 9.91 11.20 -7.48
C LEU A 49 10.35 10.51 -8.78
N PRO A 50 9.57 9.55 -9.31
CA PRO A 50 9.90 8.93 -10.59
C PRO A 50 9.84 9.95 -11.73
N GLU A 51 10.65 9.73 -12.77
CA GLU A 51 10.53 10.49 -14.02
C GLU A 51 9.16 10.27 -14.67
N ARG A 52 8.66 11.27 -15.41
CA ARG A 52 7.37 11.23 -16.13
C ARG A 52 7.20 9.95 -16.96
N GLN A 53 8.24 9.55 -17.67
CA GLN A 53 8.27 8.33 -18.49
C GLN A 53 8.02 7.04 -17.68
N THR A 54 8.32 7.03 -16.39
CA THR A 54 8.01 5.89 -15.52
C THR A 54 6.50 5.79 -15.27
N PHE A 55 5.84 6.91 -15.06
CA PHE A 55 4.39 6.97 -14.91
C PHE A 55 3.67 6.59 -16.22
N GLU A 56 4.18 7.05 -17.37
CA GLU A 56 3.66 6.65 -18.69
C GLU A 56 3.75 5.14 -18.89
N ARG A 57 4.91 4.53 -18.61
CA ARG A 57 5.07 3.07 -18.67
C ARG A 57 4.14 2.34 -17.70
N TRP A 58 3.88 2.89 -16.51
CA TRP A 58 2.92 2.28 -15.59
C TRP A 58 1.51 2.33 -16.15
N ARG A 59 1.08 3.46 -16.71
CA ARG A 59 -0.20 3.61 -17.40
C ARG A 59 -0.34 2.60 -18.54
N GLU A 60 0.65 2.45 -19.40
CA GLU A 60 0.62 1.50 -20.53
C GLU A 60 0.46 0.04 -20.09
N ARG A 61 0.96 -0.30 -18.89
CA ARG A 61 1.01 -1.67 -18.38
C ARG A 61 -0.16 -2.07 -17.50
N THR A 62 -1.03 -1.12 -17.16
CA THR A 62 -2.25 -1.40 -16.38
C THR A 62 -3.51 -1.37 -17.26
N PRO A 63 -4.63 -1.99 -16.84
CA PRO A 63 -5.92 -1.86 -17.51
C PRO A 63 -6.43 -0.41 -17.56
N PRO A 64 -7.25 -0.02 -18.57
CA PRO A 64 -7.77 1.35 -18.69
C PRO A 64 -8.53 1.87 -17.46
N ASP A 65 -9.20 1.00 -16.73
CA ASP A 65 -9.98 1.32 -15.54
C ASP A 65 -9.17 1.26 -14.22
N TYR A 66 -7.87 0.95 -14.30
CA TYR A 66 -6.97 0.92 -13.15
C TYR A 66 -6.57 2.32 -12.72
N ARG A 67 -6.67 2.59 -11.43
CA ARG A 67 -6.49 3.91 -10.84
C ARG A 67 -5.21 4.02 -10.03
N TRP A 68 -4.70 5.23 -9.90
CA TRP A 68 -3.48 5.52 -9.15
C TRP A 68 -3.73 6.63 -8.14
N ALA A 69 -3.44 6.36 -6.87
CA ALA A 69 -3.13 7.42 -5.92
C ALA A 69 -1.61 7.61 -5.87
N VAL A 70 -1.14 8.85 -5.78
CA VAL A 70 0.30 9.13 -5.66
C VAL A 70 0.58 9.87 -4.38
N LYS A 71 1.45 9.32 -3.53
CA LYS A 71 1.90 10.01 -2.32
C LYS A 71 2.86 11.14 -2.68
N ALA A 72 2.54 12.35 -2.24
CA ALA A 72 3.38 13.52 -2.42
C ALA A 72 4.77 13.31 -1.83
N SER A 73 5.77 14.03 -2.36
CA SER A 73 7.16 13.81 -2.00
C SER A 73 7.43 14.09 -0.51
N ARG A 74 8.37 13.34 0.07
CA ARG A 74 8.92 13.65 1.41
C ARG A 74 9.55 15.04 1.46
N PHE A 75 10.06 15.51 0.32
CA PHE A 75 10.63 16.85 0.21
C PHE A 75 9.61 17.93 0.58
N LEU A 76 8.41 17.88 0.00
CA LEU A 76 7.35 18.84 0.30
C LEU A 76 6.84 18.70 1.75
N THR A 77 6.51 17.49 2.17
CA THR A 77 5.78 17.26 3.43
C THR A 77 6.65 17.21 4.69
N HIS A 78 7.88 16.67 4.60
CA HIS A 78 8.73 16.44 5.78
C HIS A 78 9.92 17.39 5.85
N LEU A 79 10.51 17.77 4.71
CA LEU A 79 11.69 18.63 4.68
C LEU A 79 11.30 20.10 4.64
N LYS A 80 10.57 20.51 3.59
CA LYS A 80 10.02 21.86 3.46
C LYS A 80 8.85 22.12 4.40
N ARG A 81 8.19 21.06 4.88
CA ARG A 81 7.07 21.15 5.84
C ARG A 81 5.99 22.11 5.32
N LEU A 82 5.59 21.90 4.06
CA LEU A 82 4.62 22.70 3.29
C LEU A 82 5.06 24.12 2.86
N ARG A 83 6.25 24.59 3.28
CA ARG A 83 6.78 25.89 2.85
C ARG A 83 7.20 25.87 1.38
N GLU A 84 6.99 26.99 0.70
CA GLU A 84 7.30 27.18 -0.73
C GLU A 84 6.75 26.03 -1.60
N PRO A 85 5.44 25.73 -1.52
CA PRO A 85 4.86 24.53 -2.12
C PRO A 85 4.77 24.59 -3.65
N ALA A 86 4.87 25.77 -4.26
CA ALA A 86 4.64 26.00 -5.69
C ALA A 86 5.52 25.09 -6.57
N GLU A 87 6.84 25.11 -6.37
CA GLU A 87 7.77 24.31 -7.18
C GLU A 87 7.61 22.80 -6.93
N PRO A 88 7.58 22.30 -5.68
CA PRO A 88 7.42 20.87 -5.43
C PRO A 88 6.09 20.30 -5.93
N VAL A 89 5.00 21.07 -5.84
CA VAL A 89 3.69 20.66 -6.34
C VAL A 89 3.70 20.67 -7.87
N ALA A 90 4.16 21.73 -8.52
CA ALA A 90 4.27 21.79 -9.98
C ALA A 90 5.12 20.64 -10.54
N ARG A 91 6.27 20.36 -9.91
CA ARG A 91 7.14 19.24 -10.27
C ARG A 91 6.44 17.90 -10.11
N LEU A 92 5.74 17.67 -8.99
CA LEU A 92 4.98 16.44 -8.78
C LEU A 92 3.93 16.26 -9.88
N MET A 93 3.13 17.30 -10.13
CA MET A 93 2.03 17.29 -11.10
C MET A 93 2.52 17.05 -12.52
N ASP A 94 3.62 17.67 -12.94
CA ASP A 94 4.27 17.39 -14.24
C ASP A 94 4.63 15.90 -14.39
N ARG A 95 5.22 15.29 -13.34
CA ARG A 95 5.61 13.87 -13.42
C ARG A 95 4.41 12.94 -13.44
N VAL A 96 3.43 13.18 -12.55
CA VAL A 96 2.25 12.30 -12.46
C VAL A 96 1.29 12.48 -13.64
N ALA A 97 1.39 13.58 -14.40
CA ALA A 97 0.66 13.74 -15.66
C ALA A 97 0.96 12.62 -16.67
N GLY A 98 2.08 11.88 -16.52
CA GLY A 98 2.33 10.65 -17.27
C GLY A 98 1.29 9.54 -17.04
N LEU A 99 0.55 9.56 -15.93
CA LEU A 99 -0.59 8.66 -15.69
C LEU A 99 -1.85 9.07 -16.47
N GLY A 100 -1.90 10.30 -16.97
CA GLY A 100 -3.05 10.83 -17.71
C GLY A 100 -4.36 10.68 -16.94
N ASP A 101 -5.34 10.08 -17.60
CA ASP A 101 -6.69 9.79 -17.12
C ASP A 101 -6.76 8.81 -15.94
N ARG A 102 -5.64 8.23 -15.51
CA ARG A 102 -5.59 7.22 -14.45
C ARG A 102 -5.12 7.74 -13.09
N LEU A 103 -4.70 8.99 -13.01
CA LEU A 103 -4.46 9.64 -11.72
C LEU A 103 -5.80 9.92 -11.04
N ASP A 104 -6.06 9.28 -9.91
CA ASP A 104 -7.32 9.45 -9.15
C ASP A 104 -7.14 10.36 -7.93
N ALA A 105 -5.99 10.33 -7.25
CA ALA A 105 -5.74 11.21 -6.12
C ALA A 105 -4.25 11.46 -5.83
N VAL A 106 -3.95 12.56 -5.15
CA VAL A 106 -2.66 12.81 -4.52
C VAL A 106 -2.82 12.74 -2.99
N LEU A 107 -1.98 11.95 -2.32
CA LEU A 107 -1.93 11.88 -0.87
C LEU A 107 -0.87 12.83 -0.31
N LEU A 108 -1.30 13.83 0.45
CA LEU A 108 -0.46 14.73 1.23
C LEU A 108 -0.41 14.27 2.69
N GLN A 109 0.52 13.36 2.99
CA GLN A 109 0.74 12.88 4.36
C GLN A 109 1.73 13.76 5.11
N LEU A 110 1.29 14.33 6.24
CA LEU A 110 2.10 15.20 7.08
C LEU A 110 2.76 14.39 8.21
N PRO A 111 4.02 14.69 8.59
CA PRO A 111 4.68 13.98 9.68
C PRO A 111 4.07 14.32 11.04
N PRO A 112 4.19 13.44 12.05
CA PRO A 112 3.70 13.72 13.41
C PRO A 112 4.46 14.86 14.10
N THR A 113 5.62 15.29 13.57
CA THR A 113 6.39 16.42 14.10
C THR A 113 5.98 17.77 13.50
N LEU A 114 5.06 17.77 12.52
CA LEU A 114 4.49 18.99 11.94
C LEU A 114 3.21 19.35 12.70
N ARG A 115 3.32 20.37 13.55
CA ARG A 115 2.18 21.00 14.21
C ARG A 115 1.36 21.81 13.19
N CYS A 116 0.12 22.10 13.55
CA CYS A 116 -0.84 22.79 12.71
C CYS A 116 -0.35 24.18 12.36
N ASP A 117 -0.47 24.49 11.07
CA ASP A 117 -0.24 25.78 10.47
C ASP A 117 -1.21 25.85 9.28
N VAL A 118 -2.33 26.53 9.48
CA VAL A 118 -3.45 26.56 8.53
C VAL A 118 -3.05 27.31 7.26
N ASP A 119 -2.26 28.36 7.39
CA ASP A 119 -1.80 29.17 6.26
C ASP A 119 -0.89 28.37 5.34
N LEU A 120 0.06 27.60 5.89
CA LEU A 120 0.91 26.72 5.09
C LEU A 120 0.12 25.63 4.38
N LEU A 121 -0.92 25.08 5.01
CA LEU A 121 -1.79 24.10 4.36
C LEU A 121 -2.63 24.76 3.26
N ASN A 122 -3.17 25.94 3.51
CA ASN A 122 -3.94 26.72 2.54
C ASN A 122 -3.10 27.06 1.30
N GLU A 123 -1.89 27.60 1.50
CA GLU A 123 -0.96 27.92 0.43
C GLU A 123 -0.63 26.66 -0.38
N CYS A 124 -0.34 25.53 0.28
CA CYS A 124 -0.02 24.28 -0.38
C CYS A 124 -1.19 23.70 -1.18
N LEU A 125 -2.41 23.71 -0.64
CA LEU A 125 -3.60 23.23 -1.36
C LEU A 125 -3.89 24.09 -2.58
N GLY A 126 -3.68 25.41 -2.48
CA GLY A 126 -3.82 26.36 -3.59
C GLY A 126 -2.86 26.15 -4.77
N GLN A 127 -1.79 25.37 -4.61
CA GLN A 127 -0.86 25.07 -5.72
C GLN A 127 -1.30 23.89 -6.59
N PHE A 128 -2.26 23.08 -6.15
CA PHE A 128 -2.72 21.95 -6.97
C PHE A 128 -3.62 22.46 -8.10
N PRO A 129 -3.46 21.94 -9.34
CA PRO A 129 -4.36 22.27 -10.44
C PRO A 129 -5.82 21.97 -10.09
N ALA A 130 -6.74 22.82 -10.56
CA ALA A 130 -8.17 22.65 -10.36
C ALA A 130 -8.64 21.24 -10.80
N GLY A 131 -9.52 20.63 -10.00
CA GLY A 131 -10.00 19.26 -10.22
C GLY A 131 -9.07 18.16 -9.71
N THR A 132 -7.86 18.48 -9.23
CA THR A 132 -7.00 17.49 -8.57
C THR A 132 -7.62 17.06 -7.24
N ARG A 133 -7.92 15.77 -7.10
CA ARG A 133 -8.33 15.20 -5.81
C ARG A 133 -7.12 15.09 -4.89
N VAL A 134 -7.14 15.82 -3.78
CA VAL A 134 -6.09 15.77 -2.75
C VAL A 134 -6.66 15.17 -1.47
N ALA A 135 -6.02 14.13 -0.96
CA ALA A 135 -6.26 13.60 0.37
C ALA A 135 -5.18 14.08 1.34
N VAL A 136 -5.54 14.62 2.48
CA VAL A 136 -4.60 15.11 3.49
C VAL A 136 -4.60 14.17 4.69
N GLU A 137 -3.43 13.68 5.10
CA GLU A 137 -3.27 12.81 6.29
C GLU A 137 -2.39 13.52 7.33
N PRO A 138 -2.95 14.40 8.18
CA PRO A 138 -2.22 14.95 9.32
C PRO A 138 -1.95 13.87 10.37
N ARG A 139 -0.80 13.96 11.03
CA ARG A 139 -0.38 12.98 12.05
C ARG A 139 -0.10 13.59 13.43
N HIS A 140 -0.49 14.83 13.63
CA HIS A 140 -0.36 15.55 14.89
C HIS A 140 -1.72 16.10 15.31
N GLU A 141 -2.06 16.01 16.59
CA GLU A 141 -3.40 16.32 17.09
C GLU A 141 -3.82 17.79 16.95
N SER A 142 -2.84 18.70 16.89
CA SER A 142 -3.12 20.14 16.70
C SER A 142 -3.86 20.46 15.40
N TRP A 143 -3.88 19.54 14.42
CA TRP A 143 -4.61 19.71 13.16
C TRP A 143 -6.11 19.48 13.31
N TRP A 144 -6.58 18.97 14.44
CA TRP A 144 -7.99 18.68 14.68
C TRP A 144 -8.75 19.93 15.15
N THR A 145 -8.87 20.92 14.26
CA THR A 145 -9.63 22.15 14.48
C THR A 145 -10.73 22.34 13.42
N ASP A 146 -11.79 23.06 13.77
CA ASP A 146 -12.85 23.40 12.81
C ASP A 146 -12.34 24.27 11.66
N GLU A 147 -11.30 25.07 11.90
CA GLU A 147 -10.63 25.87 10.87
C GLU A 147 -9.97 24.99 9.80
N VAL A 148 -9.24 23.95 10.21
CA VAL A 148 -8.65 22.97 9.29
C VAL A 148 -9.74 22.18 8.57
N ARG A 149 -10.80 21.77 9.28
CA ARG A 149 -11.96 21.10 8.67
C ARG A 149 -12.58 21.95 7.56
N GLY A 150 -12.90 23.22 7.87
CA GLY A 150 -13.47 24.15 6.91
C GLY A 150 -12.52 24.46 5.76
N LEU A 151 -11.21 24.52 6.00
CA LEU A 151 -10.22 24.65 4.93
C LEU A 151 -10.27 23.45 3.96
N LEU A 152 -10.28 22.22 4.48
CA LEU A 152 -10.38 21.02 3.64
C LEU A 152 -11.68 21.00 2.83
N GLU A 153 -12.82 21.36 3.46
CA GLU A 153 -14.12 21.48 2.80
C GLU A 153 -14.11 22.50 1.66
N ARG A 154 -13.51 23.69 1.87
CA ARG A 154 -13.39 24.72 0.82
C ARG A 154 -12.63 24.25 -0.42
N TYR A 155 -11.60 23.43 -0.23
CA TYR A 155 -10.81 22.87 -1.35
C TYR A 155 -11.38 21.57 -1.92
N GLY A 156 -12.43 21.00 -1.32
CA GLY A 156 -12.90 19.64 -1.65
C GLY A 156 -11.82 18.57 -1.40
N ALA A 157 -10.90 18.85 -0.46
CA ALA A 157 -9.81 17.96 -0.11
C ALA A 157 -10.28 16.96 0.95
N ALA A 158 -10.13 15.67 0.69
CA ALA A 158 -10.55 14.64 1.63
C ALA A 158 -9.60 14.59 2.82
N LEU A 159 -10.14 14.62 4.05
CA LEU A 159 -9.40 14.14 5.20
C LEU A 159 -9.18 12.64 5.01
N CYS A 160 -7.90 12.23 4.96
CA CYS A 160 -7.55 10.83 4.97
C CYS A 160 -7.91 10.24 6.33
N TRP A 161 -8.99 9.46 6.36
CA TRP A 161 -9.29 8.64 7.53
C TRP A 161 -8.19 7.60 7.68
N ALA A 162 -7.68 7.43 8.89
CA ALA A 162 -6.64 6.45 9.14
C ALA A 162 -6.98 5.57 10.34
N ASP A 163 -6.65 4.29 10.21
CA ASP A 163 -6.77 3.29 11.25
C ASP A 163 -5.39 2.71 11.59
N ARG A 164 -5.12 2.56 12.88
CA ARG A 164 -3.97 1.79 13.36
C ARG A 164 -4.39 0.95 14.54
N ALA A 165 -3.97 -0.31 14.56
CA ALA A 165 -4.29 -1.27 15.61
C ALA A 165 -5.82 -1.40 15.80
N GLU A 166 -6.55 -1.31 14.68
CA GLU A 166 -8.01 -1.41 14.63
C GLU A 166 -8.72 -0.33 15.43
N GLN A 167 -8.16 0.87 15.39
CA GLN A 167 -8.74 2.07 15.97
C GLN A 167 -8.54 3.25 15.00
N PRO A 168 -9.56 4.11 14.83
CA PRO A 168 -9.39 5.41 14.19
C PRO A 168 -8.32 6.24 14.91
N ILE A 169 -7.40 6.83 14.14
CA ILE A 169 -6.36 7.75 14.65
C ILE A 169 -6.51 9.18 14.12
N THR A 170 -7.59 9.45 13.37
CA THR A 170 -7.99 10.77 12.87
C THR A 170 -9.45 11.01 13.23
N PRO A 171 -9.90 12.27 13.28
CA PRO A 171 -11.31 12.57 13.20
C PRO A 171 -11.92 11.92 11.95
N LEU A 172 -13.19 11.55 12.03
CA LEU A 172 -13.93 10.94 10.92
C LEU A 172 -14.77 11.99 10.20
N TRP A 173 -14.17 13.16 9.96
CA TRP A 173 -14.84 14.23 9.23
C TRP A 173 -14.91 13.89 7.76
N ARG A 174 -16.09 14.09 7.17
CA ARG A 174 -16.27 14.08 5.74
C ARG A 174 -16.06 15.51 5.23
N THR A 175 -14.91 15.76 4.60
CA THR A 175 -14.52 17.09 4.10
C THR A 175 -14.56 17.21 2.57
N ALA A 176 -15.05 16.18 1.88
CA ALA A 176 -15.22 16.19 0.44
C ALA A 176 -16.39 15.31 -0.01
N GLU A 177 -16.79 15.45 -1.27
CA GLU A 177 -17.77 14.58 -1.96
C GLU A 177 -17.15 13.23 -2.41
N TRP A 178 -16.08 12.81 -1.73
CA TRP A 178 -15.39 11.56 -1.93
C TRP A 178 -14.56 11.24 -0.66
N GLY A 179 -14.24 9.97 -0.44
CA GLY A 179 -13.52 9.53 0.76
C GLY A 179 -12.12 8.96 0.48
N TYR A 180 -11.25 9.01 1.48
CA TYR A 180 -9.94 8.34 1.47
C TYR A 180 -9.70 7.66 2.82
N LEU A 181 -9.46 6.35 2.82
CA LEU A 181 -9.20 5.55 4.02
C LEU A 181 -7.87 4.80 3.89
N ARG A 182 -7.04 4.87 4.93
CA ARG A 182 -5.79 4.11 5.06
C ARG A 182 -5.81 3.22 6.29
N LEU A 183 -5.61 1.92 6.08
CA LEU A 183 -5.61 0.90 7.13
C LEU A 183 -4.16 0.44 7.36
N HIS A 184 -3.58 0.76 8.52
CA HIS A 184 -2.13 0.63 8.76
C HIS A 184 -1.69 -0.67 9.40
N THR A 185 -2.43 -1.22 10.37
CA THR A 185 -2.06 -2.46 11.05
C THR A 185 -3.22 -3.02 11.86
N GLY A 186 -3.33 -4.34 11.92
CA GLY A 186 -4.23 -5.04 12.84
C GLY A 186 -3.84 -4.88 14.31
N ARG A 187 -4.70 -5.35 15.22
CA ARG A 187 -4.52 -5.20 16.67
C ARG A 187 -3.40 -6.11 17.21
N ASP A 188 -3.45 -7.39 16.84
CA ASP A 188 -2.59 -8.46 17.38
C ASP A 188 -1.52 -8.90 16.37
N GLY A 189 -1.26 -8.08 15.35
CA GLY A 189 -0.36 -8.39 14.25
C GLY A 189 -0.57 -7.45 13.07
N TRP A 190 -0.20 -7.91 11.88
CA TRP A 190 -0.39 -7.14 10.65
C TRP A 190 -1.81 -7.27 10.10
N ASP A 191 -2.38 -8.47 10.11
CA ASP A 191 -3.72 -8.75 9.61
C ASP A 191 -4.82 -8.14 10.50
N TYR A 192 -5.85 -7.59 9.87
CA TYR A 192 -7.04 -7.08 10.54
C TYR A 192 -8.00 -8.20 10.92
N ARG A 193 -8.66 -8.05 12.06
CA ARG A 193 -9.84 -8.88 12.39
C ARG A 193 -10.99 -8.60 11.39
N PRO A 194 -11.69 -9.64 10.89
CA PRO A 194 -12.80 -9.47 9.95
C PRO A 194 -13.91 -8.55 10.44
N GLU A 195 -14.18 -8.54 11.75
CA GLU A 195 -15.23 -7.72 12.38
C GLU A 195 -14.89 -6.23 12.25
N THR A 196 -13.62 -5.87 12.39
CA THR A 196 -13.15 -4.49 12.20
C THR A 196 -13.29 -4.06 10.75
N LEU A 197 -12.96 -4.94 9.80
CA LEU A 197 -13.14 -4.65 8.36
C LEU A 197 -14.63 -4.48 8.02
N HIS A 198 -15.52 -5.25 8.65
CA HIS A 198 -16.97 -5.09 8.50
C HIS A 198 -17.46 -3.75 9.05
N ALA A 199 -17.04 -3.39 10.27
CA ALA A 199 -17.40 -2.12 10.87
C ALA A 199 -16.95 -0.92 10.02
N TRP A 200 -15.75 -0.98 9.44
CA TRP A 200 -15.29 0.04 8.49
C TRP A 200 -16.15 0.09 7.22
N ALA A 201 -16.50 -1.06 6.64
CA ALA A 201 -17.33 -1.12 5.44
C ALA A 201 -18.72 -0.51 5.67
N GLN A 202 -19.37 -0.83 6.80
CA GLN A 202 -20.66 -0.24 7.19
C GLN A 202 -20.55 1.27 7.36
N ARG A 203 -19.54 1.73 8.13
CA ARG A 203 -19.31 3.15 8.37
C ARG A 203 -19.11 3.95 7.08
N LEU A 204 -18.36 3.41 6.12
CA LEU A 204 -18.19 4.04 4.82
C LEU A 204 -19.54 4.19 4.09
N GLY A 205 -20.35 3.12 4.09
CA GLY A 205 -21.69 3.14 3.50
C GLY A 205 -22.61 4.19 4.11
N GLU A 206 -22.64 4.25 5.44
CA GLU A 206 -23.44 5.22 6.21
C GLU A 206 -22.98 6.67 5.96
N THR A 207 -21.68 6.91 5.83
CA THR A 207 -21.14 8.28 5.75
C THR A 207 -21.13 8.85 4.32
N TYR A 208 -20.76 8.02 3.35
CA TYR A 208 -20.53 8.46 1.97
C TYR A 208 -21.68 8.11 1.02
N GLY A 209 -22.62 7.24 1.40
CA GLY A 209 -23.85 7.00 0.64
C GLY A 209 -23.59 6.65 -0.83
N ALA A 210 -23.84 7.58 -1.75
CA ALA A 210 -23.61 7.38 -3.19
C ALA A 210 -22.15 7.52 -3.62
N ASP A 211 -21.36 8.34 -2.90
CA ASP A 211 -20.05 8.83 -3.31
C ASP A 211 -18.97 7.76 -3.34
N ASP A 212 -17.87 8.04 -4.05
CA ASP A 212 -16.76 7.09 -4.19
C ASP A 212 -15.77 7.22 -3.02
N VAL A 213 -15.23 6.09 -2.55
CA VAL A 213 -14.21 6.05 -1.49
C VAL A 213 -13.01 5.25 -1.96
N LEU A 214 -11.81 5.83 -1.84
CA LEU A 214 -10.54 5.14 -2.10
C LEU A 214 -10.03 4.54 -0.79
N VAL A 215 -9.72 3.24 -0.81
CA VAL A 215 -9.26 2.52 0.39
C VAL A 215 -7.94 1.82 0.11
N TYR A 216 -6.94 2.12 0.92
CA TYR A 216 -5.60 1.55 0.79
C TYR A 216 -5.16 0.85 2.07
N PHE A 217 -4.77 -0.41 1.89
CA PHE A 217 -4.15 -1.23 2.93
C PHE A 217 -2.64 -1.02 2.93
N ASN A 218 -2.09 -0.60 4.06
CA ASN A 218 -0.67 -0.29 4.28
C ASN A 218 -0.02 -1.21 5.34
N ASN A 219 -0.71 -2.29 5.71
CA ASN A 219 -0.22 -3.37 6.57
C ASN A 219 0.50 -4.45 5.74
N ASP A 220 1.53 -4.05 5.00
CA ASP A 220 2.17 -4.88 3.96
C ASP A 220 2.84 -6.19 4.43
N PRO A 221 3.46 -6.27 5.62
CA PRO A 221 4.28 -7.44 5.99
C PRO A 221 3.53 -8.76 5.93
N GLY A 222 4.21 -9.77 5.35
CA GLY A 222 3.66 -11.11 5.18
C GLY A 222 2.45 -11.17 4.24
N GLY A 223 2.19 -10.11 3.46
CA GLY A 223 1.06 -10.01 2.53
C GLY A 223 -0.28 -9.73 3.18
N ALA A 224 -0.32 -9.25 4.43
CA ALA A 224 -1.58 -8.97 5.14
C ALA A 224 -2.46 -7.96 4.38
N ALA A 225 -1.88 -6.86 3.88
CA ALA A 225 -2.58 -5.88 3.04
C ALA A 225 -3.35 -6.51 1.86
N THR A 226 -2.75 -7.49 1.17
CA THR A 226 -3.42 -8.15 0.04
C THR A 226 -4.58 -9.04 0.45
N ARG A 227 -4.49 -9.69 1.62
CA ARG A 227 -5.58 -10.54 2.15
C ARG A 227 -6.71 -9.69 2.69
N ASP A 228 -6.37 -8.69 3.49
CA ASP A 228 -7.35 -7.81 4.13
C ASP A 228 -8.11 -6.98 3.11
N ALA A 229 -7.45 -6.52 2.03
CA ALA A 229 -8.13 -5.87 0.91
C ALA A 229 -9.20 -6.77 0.27
N VAL A 230 -8.95 -8.08 0.15
CA VAL A 230 -9.93 -9.05 -0.37
C VAL A 230 -11.06 -9.29 0.63
N THR A 231 -10.74 -9.46 1.91
CA THR A 231 -11.73 -9.61 2.99
C THR A 231 -12.64 -8.39 3.08
N PHE A 232 -12.06 -7.19 3.03
CA PHE A 232 -12.78 -5.93 3.06
C PHE A 232 -13.68 -5.72 1.84
N ALA A 233 -13.23 -6.12 0.65
CA ALA A 233 -14.09 -6.11 -0.53
C ALA A 233 -15.33 -7.01 -0.38
N GLY A 234 -15.20 -8.12 0.35
CA GLY A 234 -16.33 -8.96 0.75
C GLY A 234 -17.27 -8.22 1.71
N ALA A 235 -16.72 -7.59 2.75
CA ALA A 235 -17.48 -6.81 3.72
C ALA A 235 -18.25 -5.64 3.09
N VAL A 236 -17.64 -4.90 2.17
CA VAL A 236 -18.30 -3.80 1.43
C VAL A 236 -19.49 -4.32 0.61
N ARG A 237 -19.34 -5.47 -0.06
CA ARG A 237 -20.46 -6.08 -0.81
C ARG A 237 -21.58 -6.54 0.12
N ALA A 238 -21.23 -7.10 1.28
CA ALA A 238 -22.21 -7.51 2.29
C ALA A 238 -22.97 -6.30 2.88
N ALA A 239 -22.34 -5.13 2.94
CA ALA A 239 -22.98 -3.86 3.32
C ALA A 239 -23.80 -3.22 2.18
N GLY A 240 -24.01 -3.90 1.05
CA GLY A 240 -24.85 -3.42 -0.06
C GLY A 240 -24.16 -2.45 -1.03
N ALA A 241 -22.86 -2.21 -0.87
CA ALA A 241 -22.11 -1.27 -1.70
C ALA A 241 -21.34 -1.95 -2.85
N ARG A 242 -21.11 -1.19 -3.94
CA ARG A 242 -20.32 -1.67 -5.08
C ARG A 242 -18.83 -1.57 -4.75
N THR A 243 -18.05 -2.56 -5.20
CA THR A 243 -16.59 -2.53 -5.15
C THR A 243 -15.99 -2.50 -6.55
N ARG A 244 -14.93 -1.72 -6.73
CA ARG A 244 -14.02 -1.82 -7.87
C ARG A 244 -12.70 -2.42 -7.39
N GLY A 245 -12.27 -3.49 -8.06
CA GLY A 245 -11.10 -4.27 -7.63
C GLY A 245 -11.46 -5.36 -6.63
N CYS A 246 -10.50 -6.25 -6.34
CA CYS A 246 -10.66 -7.51 -5.62
C CYS A 246 -11.55 -8.52 -6.37
N ARG A 247 -11.04 -9.02 -7.50
CA ARG A 247 -11.60 -10.23 -8.15
C ARG A 247 -11.10 -11.46 -7.40
N ARG A 248 -12.00 -12.19 -6.77
CA ARG A 248 -11.73 -13.55 -6.31
C ARG A 248 -11.58 -14.39 -7.60
N ARG A 249 -10.38 -14.87 -7.93
CA ARG A 249 -10.24 -15.84 -9.04
C ARG A 249 -11.12 -17.04 -8.68
N THR A 250 -12.25 -17.19 -9.37
CA THR A 250 -12.78 -18.53 -9.60
C THR A 250 -11.67 -19.27 -10.33
N ARG A 251 -11.27 -20.44 -9.81
CA ARG A 251 -10.36 -21.35 -10.51
C ARG A 251 -10.83 -21.44 -11.97
N PRO A 252 -9.96 -21.28 -12.97
CA PRO A 252 -10.37 -21.59 -14.33
C PRO A 252 -10.81 -23.05 -14.34
N ALA A 253 -12.02 -23.34 -14.84
CA ALA A 253 -12.41 -24.70 -15.14
C ALA A 253 -11.30 -25.32 -16.01
N ALA A 254 -10.79 -26.48 -15.58
CA ALA A 254 -9.76 -27.19 -16.31
C ALA A 254 -10.24 -27.38 -17.75
N ARG A 255 -9.52 -26.80 -18.72
CA ARG A 255 -9.78 -27.07 -20.13
C ARG A 255 -9.71 -28.59 -20.34
N PRO A 256 -10.68 -29.23 -21.01
CA PRO A 256 -10.59 -30.65 -21.31
C PRO A 256 -9.31 -30.91 -22.11
N GLY A 257 -8.44 -31.75 -21.54
CA GLY A 257 -7.14 -32.04 -22.11
C GLY A 257 -7.29 -32.65 -23.51
N ARG A 258 -6.57 -32.08 -24.48
CA ARG A 258 -6.40 -32.71 -25.80
C ARG A 258 -5.86 -34.14 -25.63
N PRO A 259 -6.36 -35.14 -26.39
CA PRO A 259 -5.90 -36.51 -26.27
C PRO A 259 -4.41 -36.60 -26.63
N ARG A 260 -3.64 -37.24 -25.74
CA ARG A 260 -2.21 -37.50 -25.92
C ARG A 260 -2.01 -38.38 -27.15
N ARG A 261 -1.32 -37.87 -28.17
CA ARG A 261 -0.79 -38.69 -29.27
C ARG A 261 0.16 -39.75 -28.69
N ARG A 262 -0.14 -41.03 -28.93
CA ARG A 262 0.72 -42.18 -28.63
C ARG A 262 2.07 -41.98 -29.34
N ARG A 263 3.15 -41.79 -28.58
CA ARG A 263 4.52 -41.91 -29.10
C ARG A 263 4.85 -43.38 -29.25
N GLY A 264 5.26 -43.77 -30.47
CA GLY A 264 5.68 -45.13 -30.81
C GLY A 264 6.92 -45.57 -30.03
N ARG A 265 6.98 -46.87 -29.76
CA ARG A 265 8.12 -47.58 -29.15
C ARG A 265 9.39 -47.41 -29.98
N PRO A 266 10.57 -47.17 -29.37
CA PRO A 266 11.83 -47.41 -30.05
C PRO A 266 12.16 -48.91 -30.05
N ARG A 267 12.56 -49.42 -31.22
CA ARG A 267 13.09 -50.78 -31.41
C ARG A 267 14.48 -50.91 -30.77
N SER A 268 14.72 -52.09 -30.22
CA SER A 268 15.97 -52.59 -29.65
C SER A 268 17.10 -52.66 -30.68
N ARG A 269 18.31 -52.27 -30.27
CA ARG A 269 19.57 -52.78 -30.84
C ARG A 269 20.53 -53.18 -29.72
N VAL A 270 21.22 -54.27 -30.00
CA VAL A 270 21.92 -55.16 -29.08
C VAL A 270 23.44 -54.94 -29.20
N ARG A 271 24.10 -54.94 -28.04
CA ARG A 271 25.51 -55.29 -27.70
C ARG A 271 26.68 -54.45 -28.24
N GLY A 272 27.49 -54.01 -27.27
CA GLY A 272 28.95 -53.93 -27.34
C GLY A 272 29.53 -53.98 -25.91
N ARG A 273 30.18 -55.10 -25.55
CA ARG A 273 30.86 -55.34 -24.26
C ARG A 273 32.22 -54.63 -24.22
N ARG A 274 32.63 -54.11 -23.05
CA ARG A 274 34.00 -54.19 -22.45
C ARG A 274 33.99 -53.51 -21.06
N GLY A 275 34.43 -54.22 -20.01
CA GLY A 275 34.70 -53.68 -18.66
C GLY A 275 36.19 -53.36 -18.46
N PRO A 276 36.74 -53.31 -17.23
CA PRO A 276 36.16 -52.88 -15.96
C PRO A 276 37.00 -51.79 -15.22
N ARG A 277 36.32 -51.05 -14.33
CA ARG A 277 36.74 -50.47 -13.03
C ARG A 277 38.12 -49.78 -12.89
N ARG A 278 38.09 -48.50 -12.47
CA ARG A 278 38.92 -47.96 -11.35
C ARG A 278 38.15 -46.88 -10.57
N ARG A 279 38.07 -47.05 -9.25
CA ARG A 279 37.66 -46.04 -8.25
C ARG A 279 38.91 -45.31 -7.74
N PRO A 280 38.80 -44.03 -7.36
CA PRO A 280 39.48 -43.54 -6.16
C PRO A 280 38.44 -42.95 -5.19
N ARG A 281 38.34 -43.53 -3.99
CA ARG A 281 38.92 -43.07 -2.71
C ARG A 281 38.19 -41.86 -2.11
N ARG A 282 37.51 -42.17 -0.99
CA ARG A 282 36.92 -41.24 -0.03
C ARG A 282 38.01 -40.33 0.52
N ALA A 283 37.74 -39.03 0.56
CA ALA A 283 38.51 -38.09 1.36
C ALA A 283 37.75 -37.81 2.67
N ASP A 284 38.49 -37.87 3.76
CA ASP A 284 38.04 -37.70 5.13
C ASP A 284 37.41 -36.33 5.38
N ARG A 285 36.26 -36.35 6.05
CA ARG A 285 35.66 -35.17 6.68
C ARG A 285 36.38 -34.94 8.01
N ARG A 286 37.22 -33.91 8.08
CA ARG A 286 37.58 -33.27 9.35
C ARG A 286 36.51 -32.22 9.70
N PRO A 287 36.06 -32.13 10.97
CA PRO A 287 35.09 -31.11 11.38
C PRO A 287 35.77 -29.76 11.53
N ALA A 288 35.14 -28.70 11.00
CA ALA A 288 35.55 -27.32 11.22
C ALA A 288 35.06 -26.82 12.59
N PRO A 289 35.82 -25.97 13.30
CA PRO A 289 35.48 -25.52 14.64
C PRO A 289 34.32 -24.51 14.64
N ALA A 290 33.50 -24.60 15.68
CA ALA A 290 32.40 -23.70 15.97
C ALA A 290 32.88 -22.24 16.10
N ARG A 291 32.19 -21.32 15.42
CA ARG A 291 32.36 -19.88 15.63
C ARG A 291 31.27 -19.34 16.56
N PRO A 292 31.62 -18.42 17.47
CA PRO A 292 30.76 -17.99 18.56
C PRO A 292 29.62 -17.08 18.10
N SER A 293 28.49 -17.26 18.77
CA SER A 293 27.29 -16.44 18.75
C SER A 293 27.61 -14.97 19.06
N ARG A 294 27.18 -14.05 18.18
CA ARG A 294 27.15 -12.61 18.47
C ARG A 294 25.82 -12.23 19.13
N PRO A 295 25.83 -11.35 20.15
CA PRO A 295 24.68 -11.06 20.98
C PRO A 295 23.67 -10.13 20.30
N GLY A 296 22.40 -10.34 20.65
CA GLY A 296 21.26 -9.58 20.16
C GLY A 296 21.26 -8.12 20.64
N CYS A 297 20.95 -7.21 19.71
CA CYS A 297 20.53 -5.86 20.04
C CYS A 297 19.09 -5.88 20.55
N ARG A 298 18.90 -5.58 21.83
CA ARG A 298 17.61 -5.18 22.41
C ARG A 298 17.38 -3.68 22.13
N PRO A 299 16.15 -3.23 21.82
CA PRO A 299 15.83 -1.82 21.74
C PRO A 299 15.70 -1.20 23.14
N ALA A 300 16.23 0.02 23.27
CA ALA A 300 16.22 0.81 24.49
C ALA A 300 14.79 1.26 24.85
N ALA A 301 14.37 0.97 26.09
CA ALA A 301 13.19 1.54 26.72
C ALA A 301 13.54 2.93 27.28
N SER A 302 12.86 3.96 26.79
CA SER A 302 12.90 5.32 27.34
C SER A 302 12.17 5.35 28.69
N ARG A 303 12.90 5.73 29.75
CA ARG A 303 12.38 5.97 31.09
C ARG A 303 11.51 7.24 31.11
N CYS A 304 10.30 7.10 31.62
CA CYS A 304 9.48 8.20 32.13
C CYS A 304 10.13 8.79 33.40
N SER A 305 10.39 10.09 33.40
CA SER A 305 10.69 10.88 34.59
C SER A 305 9.54 11.86 34.85
N ARG A 306 8.82 11.62 35.95
CA ARG A 306 7.86 12.54 36.60
C ARG A 306 8.61 13.76 37.16
N PRO A 307 8.05 14.98 37.13
CA PRO A 307 8.51 16.05 37.99
C PRO A 307 7.75 16.05 39.33
N ALA A 308 8.52 16.21 40.40
CA ALA A 308 8.05 16.38 41.77
C ALA A 308 7.50 17.80 41.98
N ARG A 309 6.32 17.89 42.61
CA ARG A 309 5.76 19.12 43.17
C ARG A 309 6.62 19.57 44.35
N ARG A 310 7.11 20.82 44.31
CA ARG A 310 7.59 21.54 45.50
C ARG A 310 6.45 22.36 46.07
N ALA A 311 6.11 22.07 47.32
CA ALA A 311 5.39 22.98 48.20
C ALA A 311 6.35 24.10 48.66
N ARG A 312 5.90 25.35 48.60
CA ARG A 312 6.39 26.42 49.47
C ARG A 312 5.19 27.25 49.90
N THR A 313 4.90 27.14 51.18
CA THR A 313 4.14 28.05 52.01
C THR A 313 4.97 29.32 52.26
N ARG A 314 4.40 30.47 51.93
CA ARG A 314 4.18 31.63 52.81
C ARG A 314 3.05 32.46 52.21
#